data_AF-A0A822GR03-F1
#
_entry.id   AF-A0A822GR03-F1
#
_cell.length_a   1.000
_cell.length_b   1.000
_cell.length_c   1.000
_cell.angle_alpha   90.00
_cell.angle_beta   90.00
_cell.angle_gamma   90.00
#
_symmetry.space_group_name_H-M   'P 1'
#
loop_
_entity.id
_entity.type
_entity.pdbx_description
1 polymer ?
#
loop_
_entity_poly.entity_id
_entity_poly.type
_entity_poly.pdbx_seq_one_letter_code
_entity_poly.pdbx_strand_id
1 'polypeptide(L)' 'VAESGFDYDILKRLKDRGHNITCDAFGGSIVQGIEWRDEVNQYWANCDIRKGGVPDGIS' A
#
# COMPACT_ATOMS: atom_id res chain seq x y z
N VAL A 1 -6.13 12.15 0.57
CA VAL A 1 -5.23 11.86 -0.57
C VAL A 1 -5.43 10.41 -0.97
N ALA A 2 -5.37 10.09 -2.25
CA ALA A 2 -5.46 8.71 -2.74
C ALA A 2 -4.12 8.31 -3.37
N GLU A 3 -3.75 7.02 -3.31
CA GLU A 3 -2.53 6.54 -3.95
C GLU A 3 -2.66 6.53 -5.47
N SER A 4 -1.53 6.58 -6.17
CA SER A 4 -1.47 6.46 -7.62
C SER A 4 -2.13 5.15 -8.08
N GLY A 5 -3.02 5.24 -9.07
CA GLY A 5 -3.77 4.08 -9.57
C GLY A 5 -5.15 3.88 -8.93
N PHE A 6 -5.51 4.69 -7.93
CA PHE A 6 -6.87 4.72 -7.43
C PHE A 6 -7.84 5.25 -8.51
N ASP A 7 -9.02 4.62 -8.61
CA ASP A 7 -10.02 4.92 -9.64
C ASP A 7 -10.51 6.38 -9.56
N TYR A 8 -10.30 7.12 -10.65
CA TYR A 8 -10.67 8.52 -10.76
C TYR A 8 -12.19 8.75 -10.69
N ASP A 9 -13.00 7.86 -11.26
CA ASP A 9 -14.46 8.00 -11.26
C ASP A 9 -15.01 7.84 -9.85
N ILE A 10 -14.39 6.97 -9.04
CA ILE A 10 -14.71 6.84 -7.62
C ILE A 10 -14.35 8.11 -6.86
N LEU A 11 -13.15 8.68 -7.09
CA LEU A 11 -12.74 9.94 -6.45
C LEU A 11 -13.69 11.09 -6.77
N LYS A 12 -14.11 11.19 -8.04
CA LYS A 12 -15.08 12.21 -8.48
C LYS A 12 -16.41 12.05 -7.73
N ARG A 13 -16.96 10.83 -7.68
CA ARG A 13 -18.23 10.56 -6.97
C ARG A 13 -18.14 10.84 -5.47
N LEU A 14 -16.97 10.63 -4.85
CA LEU A 14 -16.75 10.99 -3.44
C LEU A 14 -16.73 12.52 -3.27
N LYS A 15 -16.08 13.26 -4.16
CA LYS A 15 -16.13 14.73 -4.16
C LYS A 15 -17.55 15.27 -4.32
N ASP A 16 -18.34 14.70 -5.24
CA ASP A 16 -19.74 15.08 -5.44
C ASP A 16 -20.60 14.84 -4.19
N ARG A 17 -20.17 13.94 -3.29
CA ARG A 17 -20.81 13.67 -1.99
C ARG A 17 -20.27 14.55 -0.85
N GLY A 18 -19.44 15.54 -1.14
CA GLY A 18 -18.88 16.47 -0.17
C GLY A 18 -17.60 16.00 0.51
N HIS A 19 -16.98 14.91 0.05
CA HIS A 19 -15.68 14.50 0.58
C HIS A 19 -14.56 15.40 0.03
N ASN A 20 -13.71 15.90 0.93
CA ASN A 20 -12.55 16.73 0.56
C ASN A 20 -11.30 15.87 0.31
N ILE A 21 -11.29 15.14 -0.80
CA ILE A 21 -10.15 14.28 -1.19
C ILE A 21 -9.33 14.98 -2.26
N THR A 22 -8.03 15.16 -2.03
CA THR A 22 -7.09 15.67 -3.05
C THR A 22 -6.94 14.66 -4.19
N CYS A 23 -6.96 15.15 -5.44
CA CYS A 23 -6.68 14.34 -6.63
C CYS A 23 -5.17 14.11 -6.85
N ASP A 24 -4.33 14.86 -6.15
CA ASP A 24 -2.89 14.63 -6.16
C ASP A 24 -2.57 13.38 -5.33
N ALA A 25 -1.83 12.47 -5.95
CA ALA A 25 -1.27 11.32 -5.26
C ALA A 25 -0.11 11.82 -4.38
N PHE A 26 -0.40 12.08 -3.10
CA PHE A 26 0.62 12.47 -2.13
C PHE A 26 0.57 11.54 -0.93
N GLY A 27 1.68 10.85 -0.66
CA GLY A 27 1.89 10.09 0.58
C GLY A 27 1.08 8.81 0.67
N GLY A 28 1.75 7.69 0.42
CA GLY A 28 1.37 6.42 1.00
C GLY A 28 2.32 6.04 2.12
N SER A 29 1.84 5.26 3.08
CA SER A 29 2.70 4.70 4.12
C SER A 29 3.71 3.73 3.50
N ILE A 30 5.00 3.88 3.83
CA ILE A 30 6.00 2.87 3.52
C ILE A 30 5.85 1.74 4.53
N VAL A 31 5.24 0.63 4.09
CA VAL A 31 4.98 -0.53 4.97
C VAL A 31 6.09 -1.57 4.81
N GLN A 32 6.51 -2.16 5.92
CA GLN A 32 7.34 -3.36 5.99
C GLN A 32 6.56 -4.41 6.77
N GLY A 33 6.57 -5.66 6.32
CA GLY A 33 5.77 -6.70 6.93
C GLY A 33 6.48 -8.05 6.91
N ILE A 34 6.25 -8.84 7.97
CA ILE A 34 6.64 -10.24 8.05
C ILE A 34 5.38 -11.03 8.38
N GLU A 35 5.10 -12.05 7.60
CA GLU A 35 4.01 -13.01 7.77
C GLU A 35 4.60 -14.38 8.08
N TRP A 36 4.01 -15.07 9.06
CA TRP A 36 4.26 -16.49 9.28
C TRP A 36 3.16 -17.31 8.56
N ARG A 37 3.56 -18.31 7.78
CA ARG A 37 2.63 -19.20 7.08
C ARG A 37 2.72 -20.61 7.64
N ASP A 38 1.73 -20.98 8.44
CA ASP A 38 1.63 -22.30 9.08
C ASP A 38 1.64 -23.46 8.06
N GLU A 39 0.95 -23.29 6.93
CA GLU A 39 0.78 -24.34 5.89
C GLU A 39 2.11 -24.81 5.28
N VAL A 40 3.09 -23.91 5.20
CA VAL A 40 4.42 -24.16 4.63
C VAL A 40 5.54 -24.04 5.67
N ASN A 41 5.20 -23.77 6.93
CA ASN A 41 6.12 -23.60 8.06
C ASN A 41 7.27 -22.61 7.74
N GLN A 42 6.95 -21.46 7.15
CA GLN A 42 7.92 -20.47 6.66
C GLN A 42 7.51 -19.02 6.94
N TYR A 43 8.52 -18.16 7.13
CA TYR A 43 8.37 -16.71 7.17
C TYR A 43 8.42 -16.09 5.76
N TRP A 44 7.57 -15.11 5.52
CA TRP A 44 7.50 -14.32 4.31
C TRP A 44 7.68 -12.85 4.67
N ALA A 45 8.70 -12.20 4.11
CA ALA A 45 8.97 -10.79 4.35
C ALA A 45 8.67 -9.98 3.08
N ASN A 46 8.00 -8.85 3.25
CA ASN A 46 7.69 -7.92 2.17
C ASN A 46 8.12 -6.50 2.53
N CYS A 47 8.61 -5.78 1.52
CA CYS A 47 8.98 -4.38 1.63
C CYS A 47 8.23 -3.56 0.59
N ASP A 48 7.76 -2.38 1.00
CA ASP A 48 7.18 -1.43 0.05
C ASP A 48 8.23 -0.99 -0.99
N ILE A 49 7.88 -1.14 -2.27
CA ILE A 49 8.72 -0.86 -3.43
C ILE A 49 9.24 0.59 -3.45
N ARG A 50 8.50 1.54 -2.85
CA ARG A 50 8.81 2.97 -2.92
C ARG A 50 10.05 3.36 -2.14
N LYS A 51 10.52 2.52 -1.23
CA LYS A 51 11.75 2.75 -0.45
C LYS A 51 12.92 1.88 -0.89
N GLY A 52 12.74 1.02 -1.90
CA GLY A 52 13.78 0.13 -2.39
C GLY A 52 14.33 -0.81 -1.31
N GLY A 53 13.48 -1.21 -0.36
CA GLY A 53 13.86 -2.18 0.67
C GLY A 53 14.22 -3.53 0.05
N VAL A 54 14.95 -4.34 0.81
CA VAL A 54 15.26 -5.73 0.45
C VAL A 54 14.83 -6.60 1.63
N PRO A 55 13.84 -7.49 1.47
CA PRO A 55 13.53 -8.47 2.48
C PRO A 55 14.69 -9.47 2.55
N ASP A 56 15.27 -9.65 3.73
CA ASP A 56 16.35 -10.60 3.97
C ASP A 56 15.93 -11.60 5.04
N GLY A 57 15.90 -12.88 4.66
CA GLY A 57 15.46 -13.98 5.51
C GLY A 57 16.61 -14.94 5.76
N ILE A 58 16.81 -15.32 7.01
CA ILE A 58 17.77 -16.36 7.39
C ILE A 58 16.99 -17.66 7.59
N SER A 59 17.43 -18.73 6.91
CA SER A 59 16.81 -20.06 6.95
C SER A 59 17.12 -20.85 8.22
#